data_AF-A0A2M8P5X3-F1
#
_entry.id   AF-A0A2M8P5X3-F1
#
_cell.length_a   1.000
_cell.length_b   1.000
_cell.length_c   1.000
_cell.angle_alpha   90.00
_cell.angle_beta   90.00
_cell.angle_gamma   90.00
#
_symmetry.space_group_name_H-M   'P 1'
#
loop_
_entity.id
_entity.type
_entity.pdbx_description
1 polymer ?
#
loop_
_entity_poly.entity_id
_entity_poly.type
_entity_poly.pdbx_seq_one_letter_code
_entity_poly.pdbx_strand_id
1 'polypeptide(L)' 'PTTKLVDRFLFTVMDFNVTEPFLMKVQYEEVSGLKLPAHRKYTRADWDGKPKSNDWNEEISNNIKFNNGFERSLFAPPSS' A
#
# COMPACT_ATOMS: atom_id res chain seq x y z
N PRO A 1 -17.38 -17.22 -3.14
CA PRO A 1 -16.86 -16.10 -3.97
C PRO A 1 -15.33 -16.22 -4.03
N THR A 2 -14.72 -16.08 -5.21
CA THR A 2 -13.27 -16.20 -5.38
C THR A 2 -12.64 -14.80 -5.44
N THR A 3 -11.85 -14.44 -4.44
CA THR A 3 -11.10 -13.19 -4.42
C THR A 3 -9.75 -13.38 -5.12
N LYS A 4 -9.44 -12.55 -6.12
CA LYS A 4 -8.15 -12.55 -6.82
C LYS A 4 -7.21 -11.51 -6.19
N LEU A 5 -5.91 -11.77 -6.25
CA LEU A 5 -4.87 -10.82 -5.85
C LEU A 5 -4.40 -9.98 -7.05
N VAL A 6 -3.88 -8.79 -6.78
CA VAL A 6 -3.37 -7.87 -7.80
C VAL A 6 -1.92 -7.53 -7.46
N ASP A 7 -0.99 -8.07 -8.23
CA ASP A 7 0.44 -7.88 -7.99
C ASP A 7 0.96 -6.54 -8.55
N ARG A 8 0.19 -5.91 -9.45
CA ARG A 8 0.57 -4.66 -10.13
C ARG A 8 -0.66 -3.89 -10.62
N PHE A 9 -0.69 -2.58 -10.36
CA PHE A 9 -1.75 -1.68 -10.85
C PHE A 9 -1.26 -0.23 -10.98
N LEU A 10 -2.00 0.56 -11.76
CA LEU A 10 -1.83 2.00 -11.83
C LEU A 10 -2.78 2.69 -10.86
N PHE A 11 -2.29 3.75 -10.20
CA PHE A 11 -3.12 4.62 -9.37
C PHE A 11 -2.72 6.07 -9.54
N THR A 12 -3.65 6.98 -9.28
CA THR A 12 -3.44 8.43 -9.33
C THR A 12 -3.80 9.02 -7.99
N VAL A 13 -2.96 9.90 -7.47
CA VAL A 13 -3.34 10.80 -6.37
C VAL A 13 -3.64 12.14 -7.02
N MET A 14 -4.93 12.45 -7.17
CA MET A 14 -5.39 13.70 -7.77
C MET A 14 -5.25 14.82 -6.73
N ASP A 15 -4.01 15.22 -6.49
CA ASP A 15 -3.67 16.37 -5.67
C ASP A 15 -2.58 17.18 -6.38
N PHE A 16 -2.51 18.49 -6.14
CA PHE A 16 -1.47 19.39 -6.67
C PHE A 16 -1.18 19.29 -8.19
N ASN A 17 -2.20 19.17 -9.05
CA ASN A 17 -2.05 19.06 -10.52
C ASN A 17 -1.23 17.83 -11.02
N VAL A 18 -1.03 16.80 -10.19
CA VAL A 18 -0.38 15.57 -10.65
C VAL A 18 -1.39 14.73 -11.44
N THR A 19 -1.22 14.67 -12.76
CA THR A 19 -2.09 13.92 -13.69
C THR A 19 -1.47 12.59 -14.15
N GLU A 20 -0.18 12.39 -13.89
CA GLU A 20 0.53 11.18 -14.26
C GLU A 20 0.32 10.09 -13.19
N PRO A 21 0.09 8.83 -13.60
CA PRO A 21 -0.12 7.75 -12.65
C PRO A 21 1.18 7.33 -11.98
N PHE A 22 1.02 6.58 -10.89
CA PHE A 22 2.06 5.79 -10.28
C PHE A 22 1.84 4.31 -10.60
N LEU A 23 2.92 3.57 -10.83
CA LEU A 23 2.92 2.13 -10.91
C LEU A 23 3.17 1.54 -9.54
N MET A 24 2.18 0.83 -8.98
CA MET A 24 2.32 0.04 -7.76
C MET A 24 2.69 -1.40 -8.10
N LYS A 25 3.61 -1.98 -7.32
CA LYS A 25 3.87 -3.42 -7.26
C LYS A 25 3.69 -3.90 -5.83
N VAL A 26 3.05 -5.06 -5.68
CA VAL A 26 2.68 -5.64 -4.39
C VAL A 26 3.24 -7.04 -4.28
N GLN A 27 3.78 -7.38 -3.12
CA GLN A 27 4.03 -8.75 -2.71
C GLN A 27 3.25 -9.02 -1.44
N TYR A 28 2.64 -10.21 -1.39
CA TYR A 28 1.78 -10.60 -0.30
C TYR A 28 2.50 -11.50 0.68
N GLU A 29 2.30 -11.25 1.98
CA GLU A 29 2.68 -12.16 3.05
C GLU A 29 1.42 -12.75 3.68
N GLU A 30 1.52 -14.01 4.11
CA GLU A 30 0.45 -14.65 4.86
C GLU A 30 0.63 -14.42 6.36
N VAL A 31 -0.37 -13.77 6.97
CA VAL A 31 -0.40 -13.47 8.40
C VAL A 31 -1.74 -13.96 8.94
N SER A 32 -1.70 -14.91 9.87
CA SER A 32 -2.91 -15.49 10.48
C SER A 32 -3.95 -15.98 9.46
N GLY A 33 -3.50 -16.62 8.37
CA GLY A 33 -4.36 -17.13 7.29
C GLY A 33 -4.89 -16.07 6.32
N LEU A 34 -4.45 -14.81 6.44
CA LEU A 34 -4.81 -13.72 5.53
C LEU A 34 -3.59 -13.29 4.71
N LYS A 35 -3.77 -13.09 3.41
CA LYS A 35 -2.74 -12.53 2.53
C LYS A 35 -2.79 -11.01 2.56
N LEU A 36 -1.74 -10.40 3.12
CA LEU A 36 -1.60 -8.96 3.28
C LEU A 36 -0.57 -8.39 2.31
N PRO A 37 -0.79 -7.21 1.71
CA PRO A 37 0.17 -6.54 0.85
C PRO A 37 1.33 -5.92 1.68
N ALA A 38 2.08 -6.75 2.38
CA ALA A 38 3.08 -6.34 3.36
C ALA A 38 4.29 -5.64 2.73
N HIS A 39 4.58 -5.92 1.46
CA HIS A 39 5.63 -5.24 0.70
C HIS A 39 5.00 -4.56 -0.50
N ARG A 40 5.12 -3.25 -0.55
CA ARG A 40 4.65 -2.45 -1.66
C ARG A 40 5.72 -1.48 -2.11
N LYS A 41 5.78 -1.25 -3.41
CA LYS A 41 6.62 -0.20 -3.97
C LYS A 41 5.98 0.49 -5.13
N TYR A 42 6.23 1.78 -5.25
CA TYR A 42 5.66 2.58 -6.31
C TYR A 42 6.63 3.61 -6.88
N THR A 43 6.44 3.92 -8.16
CA THR A 43 7.20 4.93 -8.90
C THR A 43 6.28 5.63 -9.91
N ARG A 44 6.68 6.80 -10.40
CA ARG A 44 5.92 7.51 -11.45
C ARG A 44 5.92 6.67 -12.72
N ALA A 45 4.80 6.66 -13.43
CA ALA A 45 4.63 5.90 -14.65
C ALA A 45 3.85 6.68 -15.71
N ASP A 46 3.88 6.19 -16.94
CA ASP A 46 2.90 6.56 -17.95
C ASP A 46 1.64 5.68 -17.85
N TRP A 47 0.66 5.98 -18.71
CA TRP A 47 -0.59 5.24 -18.79
C TRP A 47 -0.45 3.83 -19.38
N ASP A 48 0.69 3.51 -20.01
CA ASP A 48 1.04 2.14 -20.42
C ASP A 48 1.63 1.32 -19.25
N GLY A 49 1.86 1.97 -18.10
CA GLY A 49 2.48 1.37 -16.92
C GLY A 49 3.98 1.14 -17.06
N LYS A 50 4.66 1.96 -17.86
CA LYS A 50 6.12 2.01 -17.90
C LYS A 50 6.64 3.01 -16.85
N PRO A 51 7.59 2.61 -16.00
CA PRO A 51 8.25 3.52 -15.07
C PRO A 51 8.91 4.69 -15.81
N LYS A 52 8.75 5.90 -15.29
CA LYS A 52 9.42 7.12 -15.80
C LYS A 52 10.79 7.37 -15.17
N SER A 53 11.07 6.72 -14.03
CA SER A 53 12.40 6.69 -13.43
C SER A 53 12.65 5.34 -12.76
N ASN A 54 13.90 5.13 -12.32
CA ASN A 54 14.29 3.98 -11.52
C ASN A 54 14.18 4.23 -10.01
N ASP A 55 13.60 5.36 -9.60
CA ASP A 55 13.42 5.72 -8.20
C ASP A 55 12.12 5.11 -7.69
N TRP A 56 12.22 4.19 -6.74
CA TRP A 56 11.08 3.52 -6.14
C TRP A 56 10.94 3.97 -4.69
N ASN A 57 9.71 4.32 -4.32
CA ASN A 57 9.32 4.45 -2.92
C ASN A 57 8.90 3.06 -2.45
N GLU A 58 9.50 2.57 -1.38
CA GLU A 58 9.19 1.26 -0.81
C GLU A 58 8.56 1.43 0.56
N GLU A 59 7.54 0.62 0.83
CA GLU A 59 6.95 0.49 2.15
C GLU A 59 6.86 -0.99 2.49
N ILE A 60 7.53 -1.35 3.58
CA ILE A 60 7.68 -2.72 4.05
C ILE A 60 7.11 -2.77 5.47
N SER A 61 6.05 -3.53 5.64
CA SER A 61 5.43 -3.81 6.94
C SER A 61 5.89 -5.17 7.44
N ASN A 62 6.70 -5.18 8.51
CA ASN A 62 7.21 -6.40 9.14
C ASN A 62 6.55 -6.63 10.50
N ASN A 63 6.62 -7.87 11.01
CA ASN A 63 6.13 -8.24 12.35
C ASN A 63 4.67 -7.85 12.60
N ILE A 64 3.83 -8.07 11.58
CA ILE A 64 2.40 -7.77 11.63
C ILE A 64 1.73 -8.71 12.64
N LYS A 65 1.00 -8.13 13.60
CA LYS A 65 0.24 -8.86 14.63
C LYS A 65 -1.19 -8.35 14.68
N PHE A 66 -2.14 -9.28 14.57
CA PHE A 66 -3.54 -9.00 14.88
C PHE A 66 -3.81 -9.16 16.37
N ASN A 67 -4.90 -8.55 16.84
CA ASN A 67 -5.36 -8.65 18.23
C ASN A 67 -4.29 -8.26 19.25
N ASN A 68 -3.56 -7.18 18.97
CA ASN A 68 -2.44 -6.67 19.77
C ASN A 68 -2.85 -5.96 21.08
N GLY A 69 -4.13 -6.03 21.47
CA GLY A 69 -4.62 -5.47 22.73
C GLY A 69 -4.70 -3.95 22.75
N PHE A 70 -4.72 -3.28 21.59
CA PHE A 70 -4.96 -1.84 21.55
C PHE A 70 -6.40 -1.51 21.95
N GLU A 71 -6.53 -0.73 23.02
CA GLU A 71 -7.80 -0.24 23.54
C GLU A 71 -8.32 0.97 22.77
N ARG A 72 -9.64 1.13 22.69
CA ARG A 72 -10.26 2.27 21.98
C ARG A 72 -9.83 3.63 22.54
N SER A 73 -9.51 3.69 23.84
CA SER A 73 -9.06 4.91 24.51
C SER A 73 -7.75 5.46 23.94
N LEU A 74 -6.91 4.63 23.31
CA LEU A 74 -5.68 5.07 22.65
C LEU A 74 -5.95 6.05 21.49
N PHE A 75 -7.15 5.95 20.90
CA PHE A 75 -7.57 6.76 19.77
C PHE A 75 -8.53 7.88 20.19
N ALA A 76 -8.67 8.14 21.50
CA ALA A 76 -9.39 9.30 21.99
C ALA A 76 -8.67 10.58 21.53
N PRO A 77 -9.41 11.64 21.15
CA PRO A 77 -8.79 12.92 20.84
C PRO A 77 -7.96 13.41 22.04
N PRO A 78 -6.83 14.10 21.80
CA PRO A 78 -6.03 14.63 22.89
C PRO A 78 -6.88 15.55 23.76
N SER A 79 -6.84 15.35 25.08
CA SER A 79 -7.45 16.24 26.05
C SER A 79 -6.80 17.62 25.96
N SER A 80 -7.63 18.66 25.84
CA SER A 80 -7.21 20.06 25.81
C SER A 80 -6.55 20.51 27.11
#